data_AF-A0A2E8R1S4-F1
#
_entry.id   AF-A0A2E8R1S4-F1
#
_cell.length_a   1.000
_cell.length_b   1.000
_cell.length_c   1.000
_cell.angle_alpha   90.00
_cell.angle_beta   90.00
_cell.angle_gamma   90.00
#
_symmetry.space_group_name_H-M   'P 1'
#
loop_
_entity.id
_entity.type
_entity.pdbx_description
1 polymer ?
#
loop_
_entity_poly.entity_id
_entity_poly.type
_entity_poly.pdbx_seq_one_letter_code
_entity_poly.pdbx_strand_id
1 'polypeptide(L)'
;MSELLMPKATAVWLVENTALTFEQIAAFCSLHDLEVQGIADGEVAIGIRGLDPIANGQLTREEIARCEADQSARLELSASGTKMPQRTRRARYTPVSKRQDRPNAIAWLLKNYPELNDAQIGKLLGTTKSTITAVRERTHWNTQNISPQDPLLLGICTEQELLEELRKAQRRQEREAKKAAREAKKAAAAAAAAGEAPPPPPPEPVAAPNPYAVTEPDPAPEPPAAPEAESPPENTASDEPDVASVFGEMPAGSTEPGTSDET
;
A
#
# COMPACT_ATOMS: atom_id res chain seq x y z
N MET A 1 25.49 31.27 -4.90
CA MET A 1 25.49 31.09 -6.36
C MET A 1 24.72 29.83 -6.67
N SER A 2 23.86 29.84 -7.67
CA SER A 2 22.98 28.71 -8.00
C SER A 2 23.78 27.67 -8.76
N GLU A 3 24.10 26.55 -8.10
CA GLU A 3 24.91 25.48 -8.68
C GLU A 3 24.09 24.66 -9.68
N LEU A 4 24.61 24.47 -10.90
CA LEU A 4 23.99 23.61 -11.91
C LEU A 4 24.08 22.14 -11.46
N LEU A 5 22.96 21.42 -11.57
CA LEU A 5 22.87 20.03 -11.13
C LEU A 5 23.84 19.07 -11.84
N MET A 6 24.14 19.33 -13.13
CA MET A 6 24.93 18.45 -14.01
C MET A 6 25.72 19.27 -15.07
N PRO A 7 26.72 20.08 -14.68
CA PRO A 7 27.33 21.08 -15.57
C PRO A 7 27.93 20.49 -16.85
N LYS A 8 28.60 19.33 -16.80
CA LYS A 8 29.17 18.68 -18.00
C LYS A 8 28.11 18.16 -18.97
N ALA A 9 27.01 17.57 -18.47
CA ALA A 9 25.92 17.09 -19.33
C ALA A 9 25.09 18.24 -19.92
N THR A 10 24.95 19.35 -19.20
CA THR A 10 24.35 20.58 -19.72
C THR A 10 25.25 21.25 -20.77
N ALA A 11 26.58 21.26 -20.58
CA ALA A 11 27.53 21.76 -21.58
C ALA A 11 27.46 20.96 -22.90
N VAL A 12 27.45 19.62 -22.84
CA VAL A 12 27.23 18.75 -24.03
C VAL A 12 25.95 19.17 -24.78
N TRP A 13 24.83 19.32 -24.05
CA TRP A 13 23.56 19.69 -24.68
C TRP A 13 23.61 21.10 -25.31
N LEU A 14 24.20 22.08 -24.62
CA LEU A 14 24.31 23.45 -25.14
C LEU A 14 25.17 23.52 -26.40
N VAL A 15 26.31 22.83 -26.43
CA VAL A 15 27.20 22.75 -27.61
C VAL A 15 26.49 22.08 -28.80
N GLU A 16 25.67 21.06 -28.57
CA GLU A 16 24.94 20.34 -29.63
C GLU A 16 23.69 21.07 -30.14
N ASN A 17 23.03 21.90 -29.31
CA ASN A 17 21.66 22.41 -29.57
C ASN A 17 21.53 23.94 -29.64
N THR A 18 22.61 24.71 -29.46
CA THR A 18 22.60 26.18 -29.46
C THR A 18 23.77 26.76 -30.25
N ALA A 19 23.66 28.01 -30.70
CA ALA A 19 24.72 28.74 -31.39
C ALA A 19 25.60 29.61 -30.46
N LEU A 20 25.64 29.28 -29.17
CA LEU A 20 26.36 30.03 -28.14
C LEU A 20 27.89 29.86 -28.25
N THR A 21 28.64 30.85 -27.79
CA THR A 21 30.10 30.78 -27.77
C THR A 21 30.60 29.86 -26.65
N PHE A 22 31.80 29.28 -26.83
CA PHE A 22 32.41 28.44 -25.79
C PHE A 22 32.65 29.20 -24.48
N GLU A 23 32.93 30.51 -24.53
CA GLU A 23 33.05 31.35 -23.33
C GLU A 23 31.70 31.50 -22.58
N GLN A 24 30.59 31.68 -23.30
CA GLN A 24 29.25 31.75 -22.70
C GLN A 24 28.86 30.43 -22.03
N ILE A 25 29.13 29.30 -22.68
CA ILE A 25 28.84 27.95 -22.14
C ILE A 25 29.77 27.64 -20.95
N ALA A 26 31.06 28.00 -21.03
CA ALA A 26 32.03 27.86 -19.95
C ALA A 26 31.63 28.67 -18.71
N ALA A 27 31.26 29.95 -18.90
CA ALA A 27 30.80 30.83 -17.83
C ALA A 27 29.50 30.33 -17.17
N PHE A 28 28.56 29.79 -17.95
CA PHE A 28 27.31 29.22 -17.42
C PHE A 28 27.55 27.92 -16.65
N CYS A 29 28.25 26.96 -17.26
CA CYS A 29 28.53 25.66 -16.68
C CYS A 29 29.63 25.67 -15.61
N SER A 30 30.31 26.81 -15.39
CA SER A 30 31.48 26.95 -14.51
C SER A 30 32.61 25.96 -14.87
N LEU A 31 32.83 25.78 -16.18
CA LEU A 31 33.90 24.95 -16.76
C LEU A 31 34.96 25.85 -17.41
N HIS A 32 36.13 25.30 -17.75
CA HIS A 32 37.12 26.01 -18.57
C HIS A 32 36.69 26.00 -20.05
N ASP A 33 37.04 27.03 -20.83
CA ASP A 33 36.79 27.06 -22.29
C ASP A 33 37.37 25.84 -23.02
N LEU A 34 38.58 25.39 -22.66
CA LEU A 34 39.23 24.16 -23.12
C LEU A 34 38.43 22.90 -22.80
N GLU A 35 37.70 22.84 -21.67
CA GLU A 35 36.81 21.70 -21.38
C GLU A 35 35.58 21.71 -22.28
N VAL A 36 35.04 22.90 -22.59
CA VAL A 36 33.92 23.05 -23.53
C VAL A 36 34.35 22.74 -24.97
N GLN A 37 35.55 23.16 -25.37
CA GLN A 37 36.15 22.78 -26.64
C GLN A 37 36.36 21.26 -26.71
N GLY A 38 36.96 20.65 -25.69
CA GLY A 38 37.13 19.20 -25.61
C GLY A 38 35.81 18.42 -25.52
N ILE A 39 34.70 19.07 -25.16
CA ILE A 39 33.34 18.52 -25.30
C ILE A 39 32.85 18.59 -26.75
N ALA A 40 33.08 19.72 -27.44
CA ALA A 40 32.74 19.88 -28.86
C ALA A 40 33.54 18.94 -29.79
N ASP A 41 34.82 18.73 -29.47
CA ASP A 41 35.71 17.78 -30.15
C ASP A 41 35.44 16.31 -29.75
N GLY A 42 34.57 16.08 -28.75
CA GLY A 42 34.12 14.75 -28.33
C GLY A 42 35.08 13.96 -27.44
N GLU A 43 36.12 14.59 -26.89
CA GLU A 43 37.18 13.95 -26.09
C GLU A 43 36.83 13.89 -24.58
N VAL A 44 36.30 14.97 -24.00
CA VAL A 44 36.19 15.15 -22.54
C VAL A 44 34.92 14.55 -21.94
N ALA A 45 33.89 14.28 -22.74
CA ALA A 45 32.57 13.83 -22.30
C ALA A 45 32.09 12.54 -22.98
N ILE A 46 33.01 11.67 -23.41
CA ILE A 46 32.70 10.39 -24.08
C ILE A 46 31.70 9.58 -23.23
N GLY A 47 30.52 9.32 -23.80
CA GLY A 47 29.44 8.54 -23.16
C GLY A 47 28.50 9.33 -22.24
N ILE A 48 28.70 10.64 -22.04
CA ILE A 48 27.76 11.49 -21.32
C ILE A 48 26.63 11.91 -22.29
N ARG A 49 25.39 11.48 -22.02
CA ARG A 49 24.23 11.99 -22.74
C ARG A 49 23.93 13.42 -22.31
N GLY A 50 23.82 14.35 -23.27
CA GLY A 50 23.42 15.72 -23.03
C GLY A 50 22.09 15.83 -22.28
N LEU A 51 22.01 16.75 -21.31
CA LEU A 51 20.83 16.98 -20.49
C LEU A 51 20.25 18.38 -20.73
N ASP A 52 19.02 18.42 -21.25
CA ASP A 52 18.32 19.65 -21.61
C ASP A 52 18.06 20.57 -20.37
N PRO A 53 18.69 21.77 -20.31
CA PRO A 53 18.49 22.71 -19.21
C PRO A 53 17.13 23.42 -19.25
N ILE A 54 16.48 23.48 -20.43
CA ILE A 54 15.12 24.03 -20.58
C ILE A 54 14.11 23.05 -19.98
N ALA A 55 14.25 21.76 -20.26
CA ALA A 55 13.40 20.71 -19.67
C ALA A 55 13.50 20.65 -18.13
N ASN A 56 14.69 20.94 -17.58
CA ASN A 56 14.91 21.06 -16.14
C ASN A 56 14.42 22.40 -15.53
N GLY A 57 14.04 23.38 -16.36
CA GLY A 57 13.68 24.75 -15.94
C GLY A 57 14.85 25.63 -15.49
N GLN A 58 16.09 25.22 -15.79
CA GLN A 58 17.33 25.92 -15.43
C GLN A 58 17.67 27.06 -16.40
N LEU A 59 17.16 26.99 -17.65
CA LEU A 59 17.17 28.06 -18.64
C LEU A 59 15.80 28.23 -19.28
N THR A 60 15.52 29.41 -19.82
CA THR A 60 14.40 29.65 -20.73
C THR A 60 14.90 29.68 -22.18
N ARG A 61 14.02 29.41 -23.14
CA ARG A 61 14.36 29.51 -24.58
C ARG A 61 14.60 30.97 -25.01
N GLU A 62 13.94 31.92 -24.35
CA GLU A 62 14.12 33.36 -24.54
C GLU A 62 15.53 33.82 -24.14
N GLU A 63 16.07 33.26 -23.05
CA GLU A 63 17.41 33.57 -22.54
C GLU A 63 18.53 33.06 -23.46
N ILE A 64 18.34 31.85 -24.03
CA ILE A 64 19.26 31.32 -25.04
C ILE A 64 19.24 32.21 -26.29
N ALA A 65 18.07 32.55 -26.83
CA ALA A 65 17.95 33.41 -28.01
C ALA A 65 18.56 34.81 -27.79
N ARG A 66 18.50 35.35 -26.56
CA ARG A 66 19.17 36.60 -26.17
C ARG A 66 20.69 36.49 -26.27
N CYS A 67 21.27 35.39 -25.78
CA CYS A 67 22.72 35.18 -25.78
C CYS A 67 23.27 34.68 -27.15
N GLU A 68 22.43 34.06 -27.99
CA GLU A 68 22.78 33.76 -29.39
C GLU A 68 22.87 35.02 -30.26
N ALA A 69 22.07 36.05 -29.94
CA ALA A 69 22.11 37.34 -30.64
C ALA A 69 23.24 38.28 -30.16
N ASP A 70 23.71 38.12 -28.91
CA ASP A 70 24.79 38.93 -28.32
C ASP A 70 25.85 38.03 -27.66
N GLN A 71 26.99 37.88 -28.34
CA GLN A 71 28.13 37.07 -27.91
C GLN A 71 28.77 37.56 -26.60
N SER A 72 28.50 38.81 -26.19
CA SER A 72 29.01 39.38 -24.92
C SER A 72 28.05 39.16 -23.75
N ALA A 73 26.79 38.79 -24.01
CA ALA A 73 25.81 38.51 -22.99
C ALA A 73 26.11 37.18 -22.27
N ARG A 74 25.91 37.15 -20.96
CA ARG A 74 26.06 35.95 -20.13
C ARG A 74 24.69 35.37 -19.81
N LEU A 75 24.59 34.04 -19.90
CA LEU A 75 23.41 33.28 -19.47
C LEU A 75 23.24 33.37 -17.96
N GLU A 76 22.03 33.68 -17.50
CA GLU A 76 21.65 33.60 -16.09
C GLU A 76 20.74 32.38 -15.85
N LEU A 77 20.97 31.65 -14.74
CA LEU A 77 20.07 30.55 -14.37
C LEU A 77 18.68 31.11 -14.06
N SER A 78 17.67 30.64 -14.78
CA SER A 78 16.29 30.90 -14.38
C SER A 78 16.03 30.24 -13.02
N ALA A 79 15.29 30.92 -12.15
CA ALA A 79 14.94 30.41 -10.83
C ALA A 79 13.92 29.26 -10.93
N SER A 80 14.38 28.08 -11.38
CA SER A 80 13.59 26.85 -11.45
C SER A 80 12.97 26.56 -10.09
N GLY A 81 11.65 26.79 -10.00
CA GLY A 81 10.82 26.46 -8.85
C GLY A 81 10.60 24.95 -8.69
N THR A 82 11.67 24.16 -8.84
CA THR A 82 11.67 22.70 -8.73
C THR A 82 11.40 22.31 -7.29
N LYS A 83 10.11 22.35 -6.92
CA LYS A 83 9.56 21.76 -5.70
C LYS A 83 9.84 20.26 -5.77
N MET A 84 10.98 19.86 -5.24
CA MET A 84 11.41 18.48 -5.14
C MET A 84 10.23 17.64 -4.62
N PRO A 85 9.74 16.66 -5.39
CA PRO A 85 8.51 15.96 -5.06
C PRO A 85 8.69 15.30 -3.69
N GLN A 86 7.84 15.69 -2.73
CA GLN A 86 7.90 15.18 -1.35
C GLN A 86 7.83 13.66 -1.39
N ARG A 87 8.97 13.01 -1.10
CA ARG A 87 9.11 11.56 -1.23
C ARG A 87 8.02 10.90 -0.40
N THR A 88 7.16 10.12 -1.05
CA THR A 88 6.04 9.44 -0.39
C THR A 88 6.57 8.71 0.84
N ARG A 89 6.01 9.02 2.02
CA ARG A 89 6.55 8.60 3.32
C ARG A 89 6.31 7.10 3.53
N ARG A 90 7.13 6.28 2.87
CA ARG A 90 7.24 4.83 3.05
C ARG A 90 7.59 4.53 4.51
N ALA A 91 7.10 3.39 5.01
CA ALA A 91 7.42 2.93 6.36
C ALA A 91 8.95 2.85 6.55
N ARG A 92 9.45 3.23 7.73
CA ARG A 92 10.89 3.25 7.99
C ARG A 92 11.45 1.82 8.01
N TYR A 93 12.66 1.64 7.50
CA TYR A 93 13.35 0.36 7.56
C TYR A 93 13.88 0.13 8.97
N THR A 94 13.20 -0.73 9.74
CA THR A 94 13.64 -1.10 11.09
C THR A 94 14.81 -2.11 10.98
N PRO A 95 16.02 -1.76 11.48
CA PRO A 95 17.25 -2.54 11.27
C PRO A 95 17.17 -3.94 11.89
N VAL A 96 18.03 -4.85 11.41
CA VAL A 96 18.00 -6.29 11.77
C VAL A 96 18.06 -6.54 13.28
N SER A 97 18.95 -5.83 13.99
CA SER A 97 19.11 -5.96 15.44
C SER A 97 17.81 -5.67 16.20
N LYS A 98 17.02 -4.68 15.75
CA LYS A 98 15.75 -4.26 16.39
C LYS A 98 14.54 -5.05 15.87
N ARG A 99 14.73 -6.17 15.16
CA ARG A 99 13.61 -6.99 14.65
C ARG A 99 12.96 -7.83 15.73
N GLN A 100 13.76 -8.34 16.68
CA GLN A 100 13.27 -9.16 17.79
C GLN A 100 12.43 -8.35 18.78
N ASP A 101 12.64 -7.04 18.87
CA ASP A 101 11.89 -6.14 19.75
C ASP A 101 10.59 -5.60 19.11
N ARG A 102 10.34 -5.86 17.82
CA ARG A 102 9.10 -5.40 17.15
C ARG A 102 7.84 -6.02 17.76
N PRO A 103 7.76 -7.33 18.08
CA PRO A 103 6.60 -7.91 18.76
C PRO A 103 6.35 -7.27 20.15
N ASN A 104 7.41 -6.94 20.90
CA ASN A 104 7.34 -6.24 22.18
C ASN A 104 6.70 -4.85 22.03
N ALA A 105 7.16 -4.09 21.03
CA ALA A 105 6.59 -2.80 20.64
C ALA A 105 5.13 -2.89 20.18
N ILE A 106 4.77 -3.91 19.38
CA ILE A 106 3.38 -4.13 18.92
C ILE A 106 2.47 -4.41 20.12
N ALA A 107 2.87 -5.32 21.02
CA ALA A 107 2.10 -5.67 22.21
C ALA A 107 1.89 -4.47 23.14
N TRP A 108 2.87 -3.58 23.26
CA TRP A 108 2.74 -2.35 24.03
C TRP A 108 1.80 -1.34 23.37
N LEU A 109 1.88 -1.11 22.06
CA LEU A 109 0.96 -0.21 21.35
C LEU A 109 -0.49 -0.70 21.43
N LEU A 110 -0.72 -2.01 21.23
CA LEU A 110 -2.06 -2.60 21.33
C LEU A 110 -2.65 -2.50 22.74
N LYS A 111 -1.81 -2.48 23.78
CA LYS A 111 -2.25 -2.35 25.19
C LYS A 111 -2.52 -0.90 25.60
N ASN A 112 -1.67 0.05 25.18
CA ASN A 112 -1.75 1.44 25.65
C ASN A 112 -2.57 2.35 24.75
N TYR A 113 -2.61 2.08 23.43
CA TYR A 113 -3.25 2.93 22.43
C TYR A 113 -4.20 2.14 21.50
N PRO A 114 -5.32 1.60 22.02
CA PRO A 114 -6.31 0.86 21.23
C PRO A 114 -6.96 1.71 20.11
N GLU A 115 -6.82 3.03 20.13
CA GLU A 115 -7.25 3.93 19.05
C GLU A 115 -6.42 3.80 17.76
N LEU A 116 -5.19 3.26 17.83
CA LEU A 116 -4.33 3.10 16.66
C LEU A 116 -4.82 1.96 15.76
N ASN A 117 -4.94 2.24 14.46
CA ASN A 117 -5.27 1.22 13.46
C ASN A 117 -4.02 0.40 13.10
N ASP A 118 -4.19 -0.88 12.74
CA ASP A 118 -3.10 -1.78 12.29
C ASP A 118 -2.26 -1.14 11.17
N ALA A 119 -2.89 -0.40 10.25
CA ALA A 119 -2.18 0.31 9.18
C ALA A 119 -1.24 1.42 9.69
N GLN A 120 -1.56 2.06 10.82
CA GLN A 120 -0.72 3.05 11.46
C GLN A 120 0.42 2.39 12.22
N ILE A 121 0.14 1.31 12.97
CA ILE A 121 1.14 0.49 13.66
C ILE A 121 2.17 -0.08 12.66
N GLY A 122 1.68 -0.60 11.52
CA GLY A 122 2.52 -1.11 10.42
C GLY A 122 3.48 -0.05 9.86
N LYS A 123 2.98 1.18 9.66
CA LYS A 123 3.77 2.32 9.19
C LYS A 123 4.78 2.83 10.24
N LEU A 124 4.40 2.84 11.52
CA LEU A 124 5.23 3.32 12.64
C LEU A 124 6.40 2.37 12.94
N LEU A 125 6.16 1.05 12.95
CA LEU A 125 7.16 0.04 13.34
C LEU A 125 7.85 -0.66 12.15
N GLY A 126 7.42 -0.40 10.91
CA GLY A 126 7.93 -1.08 9.72
C GLY A 126 7.57 -2.57 9.69
N THR A 127 6.31 -2.89 9.99
CA THR A 127 5.79 -4.26 10.13
C THR A 127 4.53 -4.49 9.27
N THR A 128 4.17 -5.75 9.05
CA THR A 128 2.97 -6.13 8.27
C THR A 128 1.74 -6.32 9.17
N LYS A 129 0.54 -6.24 8.57
CA LYS A 129 -0.71 -6.53 9.28
C LYS A 129 -0.73 -7.95 9.85
N SER A 130 -0.21 -8.93 9.10
CA SER A 130 -0.13 -10.33 9.56
C SER A 130 0.65 -10.48 10.87
N THR A 131 1.79 -9.79 11.03
CA THR A 131 2.54 -9.80 12.30
C THR A 131 1.78 -9.11 13.43
N ILE A 132 1.04 -8.02 13.15
CA ILE A 132 0.22 -7.34 14.16
C ILE A 132 -0.92 -8.24 14.64
N THR A 133 -1.63 -8.90 13.72
CA THR A 133 -2.66 -9.89 14.01
C THR A 133 -2.08 -11.05 14.82
N ALA A 134 -0.93 -11.62 14.42
CA ALA A 134 -0.31 -12.74 15.13
C ALA A 134 0.12 -12.39 16.57
N VAL A 135 0.53 -11.15 16.84
CA VAL A 135 0.82 -10.69 18.21
C VAL A 135 -0.47 -10.44 18.99
N ARG A 136 -1.51 -9.87 18.36
CA ARG A 136 -2.85 -9.65 18.96
C ARG A 136 -3.51 -10.97 19.39
N GLU A 137 -3.42 -11.99 18.55
CA GLU A 137 -4.00 -13.33 18.75
C GLU A 137 -3.09 -14.28 19.52
N ARG A 138 -1.85 -13.85 19.86
CA ARG A 138 -0.81 -14.68 20.50
C ARG A 138 -0.40 -15.93 19.70
N THR A 139 -0.58 -15.89 18.37
CA THR A 139 -0.18 -16.94 17.42
C THR A 139 1.22 -16.72 16.82
N HIS A 140 1.92 -15.64 17.21
CA HIS A 140 3.31 -15.43 16.84
C HIS A 140 4.23 -16.51 17.45
N TRP A 141 5.18 -17.05 16.67
CA TRP A 141 6.07 -18.15 17.10
C TRP A 141 6.80 -17.87 18.42
N ASN A 142 7.20 -16.61 18.65
CA ASN A 142 7.93 -16.20 19.86
C ASN A 142 7.03 -15.71 21.01
N THR A 143 5.74 -16.02 21.02
CA THR A 143 4.74 -15.46 21.96
C THR A 143 5.17 -15.53 23.44
N GLN A 144 5.83 -16.61 23.85
CA GLN A 144 6.28 -16.79 25.25
C GLN A 144 7.27 -15.71 25.73
N ASN A 145 8.07 -15.15 24.82
CA ASN A 145 9.08 -14.13 25.14
C ASN A 145 8.60 -12.69 24.81
N ILE A 146 7.34 -12.50 24.38
CA ILE A 146 6.82 -11.16 24.09
C ILE A 146 6.50 -10.43 25.39
N SER A 147 7.29 -9.40 25.69
CA SER A 147 7.07 -8.49 26.81
C SER A 147 6.69 -7.10 26.29
N PRO A 148 5.55 -6.50 26.70
CA PRO A 148 5.15 -5.18 26.22
C PRO A 148 6.16 -4.09 26.62
N GLN A 149 6.93 -3.58 25.65
CA GLN A 149 7.92 -2.52 25.85
C GLN A 149 7.66 -1.32 24.93
N ASP A 150 7.96 -0.12 25.41
CA ASP A 150 7.73 1.14 24.70
C ASP A 150 8.61 1.25 23.42
N PRO A 151 8.03 1.42 22.22
CA PRO A 151 8.78 1.57 20.97
C PRO A 151 9.67 2.82 20.91
N LEU A 152 9.45 3.83 21.77
CA LEU A 152 10.32 4.99 21.92
C LEU A 152 11.61 4.63 22.67
N LEU A 153 11.50 3.87 23.78
CA LEU A 153 12.65 3.39 24.54
C LEU A 153 13.49 2.39 23.73
N LEU A 154 12.84 1.56 22.92
CA LEU A 154 13.50 0.70 21.94
C LEU A 154 14.12 1.50 20.77
N GLY A 155 13.79 2.78 20.62
CA GLY A 155 14.22 3.64 19.51
C GLY A 155 13.84 3.07 18.14
N ILE A 156 12.65 2.49 18.02
CA ILE A 156 12.07 2.01 16.77
C ILE A 156 11.23 3.12 16.13
N CYS A 157 10.46 3.85 16.94
CA CYS A 157 9.77 5.06 16.53
C CYS A 157 10.36 6.30 17.22
N THR A 158 9.91 7.47 16.81
CA THR A 158 10.26 8.77 17.40
C THR A 158 9.00 9.44 17.91
N GLU A 159 9.09 10.19 19.01
CA GLU A 159 7.94 10.80 19.71
C GLU A 159 7.02 11.57 18.75
N GLN A 160 7.61 12.40 17.89
CA GLN A 160 6.89 13.16 16.86
C GLN A 160 6.02 12.29 15.95
N GLU A 161 6.44 11.07 15.60
CA GLU A 161 5.65 10.15 14.75
C GLU A 161 4.52 9.48 15.51
N LEU A 162 4.75 9.11 16.78
CA LEU A 162 3.69 8.56 17.63
C LEU A 162 2.60 9.61 17.83
N LEU A 163 2.96 10.86 18.15
CA LEU A 163 2.04 11.98 18.26
C LEU A 163 1.32 12.31 16.94
N GLU A 164 2.02 12.24 15.80
CA GLU A 164 1.42 12.46 14.47
C GLU A 164 0.36 11.41 14.13
N GLU A 165 0.62 10.13 14.41
CA GLU A 165 -0.33 9.05 14.16
C GLU A 165 -1.46 8.97 15.20
N LEU A 166 -1.22 9.34 16.47
CA LEU A 166 -2.28 9.50 17.49
C LEU A 166 -3.27 10.62 17.10
N ARG A 167 -2.79 11.81 16.69
CA ARG A 167 -3.65 12.89 16.20
C ARG A 167 -4.50 12.46 14.99
N LYS A 168 -3.95 11.64 14.09
CA LYS A 168 -4.69 11.05 12.96
C LYS A 168 -5.72 10.01 13.41
N ALA A 169 -5.42 9.23 14.44
CA ALA A 169 -6.35 8.27 15.03
C ALA A 169 -7.54 8.97 15.68
N GLN A 170 -7.29 10.00 16.51
CA GLN A 170 -8.32 10.84 17.12
C GLN A 170 -9.22 11.50 16.05
N ARG A 171 -8.64 12.19 15.07
CA ARG A 171 -9.39 12.80 13.95
C ARG A 171 -10.17 11.77 13.12
N ARG A 172 -9.69 10.52 13.04
CA ARG A 172 -10.43 9.43 12.40
C ARG A 172 -11.65 9.02 13.24
N GLN A 173 -11.47 8.80 14.54
CA GLN A 173 -12.56 8.45 15.46
C GLN A 173 -13.64 9.54 15.53
N GLU A 174 -13.27 10.82 15.62
CA GLU A 174 -14.23 11.94 15.57
C GLU A 174 -15.09 11.91 14.29
N ARG A 175 -14.45 11.62 13.15
CA ARG A 175 -15.13 11.51 11.86
C ARG A 175 -16.02 10.27 11.77
N GLU A 176 -15.60 9.15 12.36
CA GLU A 176 -16.38 7.91 12.44
C GLU A 176 -17.59 8.08 13.37
N ALA A 177 -17.40 8.67 14.56
CA ALA A 177 -18.48 9.05 15.48
C ALA A 177 -19.48 10.03 14.84
N LYS A 178 -19.01 11.06 14.12
CA LYS A 178 -19.88 12.00 13.40
C LYS A 178 -20.66 11.33 12.25
N LYS A 179 -20.07 10.34 11.57
CA LYS A 179 -20.78 9.52 10.57
C LYS A 179 -21.84 8.64 11.23
N ALA A 180 -21.47 7.87 12.26
CA ALA A 180 -22.37 7.01 13.01
C ALA A 180 -23.54 7.81 13.61
N ALA A 181 -23.30 9.00 14.17
CA ALA A 181 -24.36 9.87 14.66
C ALA A 181 -25.31 10.38 13.55
N ARG A 182 -24.78 10.68 12.34
CA ARG A 182 -25.60 11.06 11.18
C ARG A 182 -26.42 9.87 10.66
N GLU A 183 -25.83 8.68 10.62
CA GLU A 183 -26.48 7.44 10.19
C GLU A 183 -27.55 7.01 11.20
N ALA A 184 -27.28 7.06 12.50
CA ALA A 184 -28.26 6.85 13.57
C ALA A 184 -29.41 7.88 13.50
N LYS A 185 -29.12 9.17 13.27
CA LYS A 185 -30.17 10.19 13.08
C LYS A 185 -30.99 9.93 11.81
N LYS A 186 -30.38 9.45 10.73
CA LYS A 186 -31.09 9.06 9.49
C LYS A 186 -31.96 7.82 9.72
N ALA A 187 -31.45 6.82 10.44
CA ALA A 187 -32.19 5.60 10.78
C ALA A 187 -33.37 5.91 11.71
N ALA A 188 -33.18 6.75 12.73
CA ALA A 188 -34.25 7.19 13.62
C ALA A 188 -35.32 8.01 12.88
N ALA A 189 -34.94 8.88 11.95
CA ALA A 189 -35.89 9.61 11.11
C ALA A 189 -36.66 8.68 10.15
N ALA A 190 -36.01 7.65 9.60
CA ALA A 190 -36.67 6.64 8.77
C ALA A 190 -37.62 5.74 9.58
N ALA A 191 -37.25 5.36 10.81
CA ALA A 191 -38.10 4.60 11.72
C ALA A 191 -39.32 5.43 12.17
N ALA A 192 -39.14 6.72 12.47
CA ALA A 192 -40.25 7.62 12.77
C ALA A 192 -41.22 7.78 11.58
N ALA A 193 -40.70 7.84 10.36
CA ALA A 193 -41.53 7.89 9.15
C ALA A 193 -42.27 6.58 8.84
N ALA A 194 -41.87 5.45 9.44
CA ALA A 194 -42.53 4.16 9.32
C ALA A 194 -43.49 3.85 10.48
N GLY A 195 -43.62 4.75 11.47
CA GLY A 195 -44.46 4.56 12.66
C GLY A 195 -45.93 4.99 12.50
N GLU A 196 -46.27 5.77 11.48
CA GLU A 196 -47.63 6.28 11.25
C GLU A 196 -48.45 5.32 10.38
N ALA A 197 -48.73 4.11 10.90
CA ALA A 197 -49.72 3.22 10.32
C ALA A 197 -51.12 3.62 10.83
N PRO A 198 -52.10 3.96 9.97
CA PRO A 198 -53.41 4.38 10.43
C PRO A 198 -54.15 3.23 11.14
N PRO A 199 -54.92 3.51 12.21
CA PRO A 199 -55.60 2.48 12.98
C PRO A 199 -56.70 1.81 12.12
N PRO A 200 -56.77 0.46 12.08
CA PRO A 200 -57.88 -0.22 11.43
C PRO A 200 -59.20 0.00 12.21
N PRO A 201 -60.35 0.10 11.50
CA PRO A 201 -61.67 0.41 12.08
C PRO A 201 -62.24 -0.70 12.99
N PRO A 202 -63.28 -0.40 13.79
CA PRO A 202 -63.83 -1.30 14.81
C PRO A 202 -64.47 -2.60 14.25
N PRO A 203 -64.59 -3.66 15.07
CA PRO A 203 -65.12 -4.95 14.64
C PRO A 203 -66.64 -4.94 14.45
N GLU A 204 -67.09 -5.44 13.30
CA GLU A 204 -68.50 -5.71 13.01
C GLU A 204 -69.00 -7.01 13.68
N PRO A 205 -70.32 -7.16 13.92
CA PRO A 205 -70.84 -8.11 14.91
C PRO A 205 -70.90 -9.57 14.41
N VAL A 206 -70.65 -10.49 15.35
CA VAL A 206 -70.78 -11.94 15.15
C VAL A 206 -72.23 -12.36 14.85
N ALA A 207 -72.45 -12.98 13.69
CA ALA A 207 -73.68 -13.69 13.38
C ALA A 207 -73.66 -15.11 13.99
N ALA A 208 -74.80 -15.54 14.54
CA ALA A 208 -74.96 -16.78 15.29
C ALA A 208 -74.86 -18.05 14.40
N PRO A 209 -74.52 -19.23 14.98
CA PRO A 209 -74.24 -20.45 14.22
C PRO A 209 -75.50 -21.12 13.64
N ASN A 210 -75.35 -21.79 12.50
CA ASN A 210 -76.41 -22.56 11.85
C ASN A 210 -76.46 -24.00 12.43
N PRO A 211 -77.58 -24.46 13.04
CA PRO A 211 -77.57 -25.61 13.95
C PRO A 211 -77.81 -27.00 13.30
N TYR A 212 -77.60 -27.16 11.99
CA TYR A 212 -77.82 -28.45 11.31
C TYR A 212 -76.72 -28.81 10.30
N ALA A 213 -75.69 -29.52 10.78
CA ALA A 213 -74.88 -30.44 9.99
C ALA A 213 -74.50 -31.63 10.90
N VAL A 214 -74.78 -32.85 10.45
CA VAL A 214 -74.83 -34.06 11.29
C VAL A 214 -73.45 -34.69 11.52
N THR A 215 -73.25 -35.21 12.72
CA THR A 215 -72.07 -35.96 13.18
C THR A 215 -72.01 -37.41 12.67
N GLU A 216 -70.76 -37.87 12.53
CA GLU A 216 -70.23 -39.20 12.89
C GLU A 216 -70.39 -40.42 11.95
N PRO A 217 -69.55 -41.48 12.08
CA PRO A 217 -68.40 -41.65 13.00
C PRO A 217 -67.06 -42.09 12.34
N ASP A 218 -66.00 -42.00 13.15
CA ASP A 218 -64.64 -42.54 12.94
C ASP A 218 -64.51 -43.94 13.58
N PRO A 219 -63.77 -44.90 12.99
CA PRO A 219 -63.20 -46.04 13.72
C PRO A 219 -61.66 -46.18 13.56
N ALA A 220 -60.95 -46.09 14.69
CA ALA A 220 -59.52 -46.38 14.87
C ALA A 220 -59.26 -47.90 15.14
N PRO A 221 -58.04 -48.40 15.51
CA PRO A 221 -56.65 -47.90 15.35
C PRO A 221 -55.59 -48.96 14.88
N GLU A 222 -54.35 -48.50 14.57
CA GLU A 222 -53.03 -49.22 14.62
C GLU A 222 -52.77 -50.46 13.71
N PRO A 223 -51.51 -50.96 13.51
CA PRO A 223 -50.19 -50.61 14.07
C PRO A 223 -49.08 -50.29 13.00
N PRO A 224 -47.79 -50.03 13.36
CA PRO A 224 -46.77 -49.52 12.42
C PRO A 224 -45.81 -50.59 11.85
N ALA A 225 -45.22 -50.29 10.68
CA ALA A 225 -44.06 -51.01 10.14
C ALA A 225 -43.15 -50.12 9.28
N ALA A 226 -41.84 -50.30 9.45
CA ALA A 226 -40.75 -49.94 8.54
C ALA A 226 -39.87 -51.20 8.40
N PRO A 227 -38.75 -51.20 7.66
CA PRO A 227 -38.31 -50.35 6.54
C PRO A 227 -38.09 -51.21 5.27
N GLU A 228 -37.73 -50.60 4.13
CA GLU A 228 -36.93 -51.34 3.13
C GLU A 228 -36.07 -50.41 2.26
N ALA A 229 -34.99 -50.96 1.71
CA ALA A 229 -33.93 -50.23 1.03
C ALA A 229 -33.63 -50.87 -0.33
N GLU A 230 -33.34 -50.05 -1.33
CA GLU A 230 -32.71 -50.53 -2.58
C GLU A 230 -31.71 -49.48 -3.11
N SER A 231 -30.61 -49.97 -3.68
CA SER A 231 -29.44 -49.22 -4.21
C SER A 231 -29.11 -49.74 -5.62
N PRO A 232 -28.04 -49.27 -6.31
CA PRO A 232 -27.69 -47.91 -6.71
C PRO A 232 -27.92 -47.82 -8.26
N PRO A 233 -26.97 -47.76 -9.24
CA PRO A 233 -25.62 -47.19 -9.37
C PRO A 233 -25.48 -46.12 -10.50
N GLU A 234 -24.27 -45.53 -10.61
CA GLU A 234 -23.61 -44.99 -11.82
C GLU A 234 -24.22 -43.80 -12.62
N ASN A 235 -23.46 -42.82 -13.12
CA ASN A 235 -22.04 -42.41 -12.95
C ASN A 235 -21.86 -40.95 -13.48
N THR A 236 -20.66 -40.39 -13.28
CA THR A 236 -19.92 -39.33 -14.02
C THR A 236 -19.68 -37.97 -13.34
N ALA A 237 -18.54 -37.91 -12.66
CA ALA A 237 -17.40 -37.01 -12.91
C ALA A 237 -17.56 -35.46 -12.85
N SER A 238 -16.89 -34.86 -11.85
CA SER A 238 -16.10 -33.60 -11.88
C SER A 238 -15.43 -33.44 -10.50
N ASP A 239 -14.27 -34.06 -10.25
CA ASP A 239 -12.92 -33.53 -10.50
C ASP A 239 -12.47 -32.49 -9.43
N GLU A 240 -11.70 -32.97 -8.44
CA GLU A 240 -10.91 -32.14 -7.50
C GLU A 240 -9.43 -32.24 -7.89
N PRO A 241 -8.65 -31.14 -7.91
CA PRO A 241 -7.24 -31.17 -8.31
C PRO A 241 -6.32 -31.67 -7.18
N ASP A 242 -5.65 -32.80 -7.42
CA ASP A 242 -4.59 -33.33 -6.55
C ASP A 242 -3.31 -32.48 -6.63
N VAL A 243 -2.61 -32.33 -5.50
CA VAL A 243 -1.50 -31.39 -5.28
C VAL A 243 -0.11 -31.99 -5.53
N ALA A 244 -0.03 -33.15 -6.20
CA ALA A 244 1.17 -33.99 -6.30
C ALA A 244 1.99 -33.91 -7.61
N SER A 245 2.00 -32.78 -8.34
CA SER A 245 2.79 -32.65 -9.60
C SER A 245 3.53 -31.31 -9.80
N VAL A 246 4.00 -30.70 -8.70
CA VAL A 246 4.92 -29.53 -8.75
C VAL A 246 6.28 -29.88 -8.13
N PHE A 247 6.90 -30.96 -8.61
CA PHE A 247 8.36 -31.11 -8.54
C PHE A 247 8.84 -31.86 -9.80
N GLY A 248 9.70 -31.20 -10.58
CA GLY A 248 10.15 -31.72 -11.86
C GLY A 248 11.07 -32.92 -11.72
N GLU A 249 10.84 -33.93 -12.56
CA GLU A 249 11.66 -35.13 -12.67
C GLU A 249 13.10 -34.77 -13.09
N MET A 250 14.10 -35.12 -12.28
CA MET A 250 15.50 -34.93 -12.64
C MET A 250 16.02 -36.14 -13.46
N PRO A 251 16.65 -35.94 -14.62
CA PRO A 251 17.13 -37.03 -15.44
C PRO A 251 18.34 -37.71 -14.80
N ALA A 252 18.26 -39.04 -14.66
CA ALA A 252 19.39 -39.86 -14.24
C ALA A 252 20.35 -40.11 -15.42
N GLY A 253 21.66 -39.98 -15.17
CA GLY A 253 22.69 -40.53 -16.06
C GLY A 253 23.95 -39.68 -16.20
N SER A 254 24.99 -40.00 -15.41
CA SER A 254 26.37 -40.17 -15.89
C SER A 254 27.24 -40.74 -14.78
N THR A 255 27.84 -41.89 -15.04
CA THR A 255 28.87 -42.52 -14.20
C THR A 255 30.24 -41.95 -14.54
N GLU A 256 31.04 -41.61 -13.53
CA GLU A 256 32.50 -41.47 -13.68
C GLU A 256 33.25 -42.35 -12.65
N PRO A 257 34.39 -42.94 -13.02
CA PRO A 257 35.18 -43.78 -12.13
C PRO A 257 36.16 -42.95 -11.29
N GLY A 258 36.03 -43.02 -9.96
CA GLY A 258 36.99 -42.42 -9.03
C GLY A 258 38.17 -43.34 -8.73
N THR A 259 39.32 -43.08 -9.35
CA THR A 259 40.60 -43.76 -9.09
C THR A 259 41.02 -43.71 -7.63
N SER A 260 41.49 -44.84 -7.11
CA SER A 260 42.24 -44.96 -5.85
C SER A 260 43.75 -44.93 -6.10
N ASP A 261 44.45 -43.99 -5.47
CA ASP A 261 45.91 -43.99 -5.17
C ASP A 261 46.09 -42.83 -4.16
N GLU A 262 46.32 -43.03 -2.86
CA GLU A 262 47.48 -43.59 -2.12
C GLU A 262 48.62 -42.57 -1.87
N THR A 263 49.15 -42.61 -0.63
CA THR A 263 50.29 -41.88 -0.03
C THR A 263 50.15 -40.38 0.28
#